data_AF-A0A353ZEM5-F1
#
_entry.id   AF-A0A353ZEM5-F1
#
_cell.length_a   1.000
_cell.length_b   1.000
_cell.length_c   1.000
_cell.angle_alpha   90.00
_cell.angle_beta   90.00
_cell.angle_gamma   90.00
#
_symmetry.space_group_name_H-M   'P 1'
#
loop_
_entity.id
_entity.type
_entity.pdbx_description
1 polymer ?
#
loop_
_entity_poly.entity_id
_entity_poly.type
_entity_poly.pdbx_seq_one_letter_code
_entity_poly.pdbx_strand_id
1 'polypeptide(L)'
;MVKRNLWKSKIFHRIVAPRLAGQADLDLAAAIVRQSAEEVSRQFPGCEFHVLFWNHDERLAIPLRRKLEEAGIHLHSVEEEIPELLRPRAKYRIKQDGHPTPETNRLLAEYVCREILGEP
;
A
#
# COMPACT_ATOMS: atom_id res chain seq x y z
N MET A 1 2.35 -7.99 -35.25
CA MET A 1 2.24 -6.63 -34.66
C MET A 1 1.05 -6.62 -33.70
N VAL A 2 1.25 -7.03 -32.45
CA VAL A 2 0.19 -7.09 -31.43
C VAL A 2 0.67 -6.23 -30.28
N LYS A 3 0.05 -5.07 -30.04
CA LYS A 3 0.14 -4.29 -28.79
C LYS A 3 -0.57 -2.94 -28.95
N ARG A 4 -1.85 -2.90 -28.60
CA ARG A 4 -2.61 -1.74 -28.09
C ARG A 4 -4.04 -2.22 -27.90
N ASN A 5 -4.60 -2.11 -26.69
CA ASN A 5 -6.04 -2.26 -26.36
C ASN A 5 -6.55 -3.55 -25.68
N LEU A 6 -5.70 -4.51 -25.25
CA LEU A 6 -6.21 -5.65 -24.45
C LEU A 6 -6.88 -5.22 -23.13
N TRP A 7 -6.44 -4.09 -22.56
CA TRP A 7 -7.03 -3.48 -21.37
C TRP A 7 -8.47 -2.97 -21.54
N LYS A 8 -8.98 -2.82 -22.78
CA LYS A 8 -10.38 -2.44 -23.06
C LYS A 8 -11.32 -3.63 -23.15
N SER A 9 -10.81 -4.85 -23.04
CA SER A 9 -11.62 -6.06 -23.20
C SER A 9 -12.46 -6.32 -21.96
N LYS A 10 -13.79 -6.33 -22.12
CA LYS A 10 -14.73 -6.83 -21.10
C LYS A 10 -14.42 -8.27 -20.67
N ILE A 11 -13.79 -9.07 -21.55
CA ILE A 11 -13.37 -10.45 -21.25
C ILE A 11 -12.18 -10.44 -20.28
N PHE A 12 -11.19 -9.56 -20.48
CA PHE A 12 -10.07 -9.42 -19.55
C PHE A 12 -10.57 -9.03 -18.15
N HIS A 13 -11.42 -8.01 -18.05
CA HIS A 13 -11.96 -7.58 -16.75
C HIS A 13 -12.88 -8.59 -16.06
N ARG A 14 -13.57 -9.43 -16.83
CA ARG A 14 -14.55 -10.38 -16.26
C ARG A 14 -13.97 -11.76 -15.98
N ILE A 15 -12.89 -12.15 -16.67
CA ILE A 15 -12.31 -13.51 -16.60
C ILE A 15 -10.89 -13.52 -16.03
N VAL A 16 -10.08 -12.52 -16.37
CA VAL A 16 -8.65 -12.49 -16.01
C VAL A 16 -8.41 -11.64 -14.77
N ALA A 17 -8.97 -10.43 -14.73
CA ALA A 17 -8.73 -9.49 -13.63
C ALA A 17 -9.10 -10.01 -12.23
N PRO A 18 -10.21 -10.74 -12.02
CA PRO A 18 -10.55 -11.33 -10.72
C PRO A 18 -9.64 -12.51 -10.32
N ARG A 19 -8.77 -12.98 -11.23
CA ARG A 19 -7.84 -14.10 -11.00
C ARG A 19 -6.38 -13.64 -10.88
N LEU A 20 -6.11 -12.33 -10.86
CA LEU A 20 -4.75 -11.79 -10.91
C LEU A 20 -4.04 -11.69 -9.55
N ALA A 21 -4.76 -11.68 -8.43
CA ALA A 21 -4.17 -11.78 -7.09
C ALA A 21 -5.06 -12.67 -6.22
N GLY A 22 -4.52 -13.82 -5.83
CA GLY A 22 -5.17 -14.80 -4.96
C GLY A 22 -4.46 -14.93 -3.62
N GLN A 23 -4.85 -15.95 -2.85
CA GLN A 23 -4.28 -16.20 -1.53
C GLN A 23 -2.75 -16.38 -1.55
N ALA A 24 -2.23 -17.09 -2.56
CA ALA A 24 -0.80 -17.29 -2.73
C ALA A 24 -0.02 -15.98 -2.97
N ASP A 25 -0.62 -15.02 -3.69
CA ASP A 25 0.00 -13.72 -3.93
C ASP A 25 0.02 -12.87 -2.65
N LEU A 26 -1.04 -12.96 -1.83
CA LEU A 26 -1.10 -12.31 -0.52
C LEU A 26 -0.08 -12.92 0.45
N ASP A 27 0.07 -14.25 0.45
CA ASP A 27 1.06 -14.96 1.26
C ASP A 27 2.49 -14.57 0.85
N LEU A 28 2.75 -14.53 -0.46
CA LEU A 28 4.04 -14.12 -1.01
C LEU A 28 4.35 -12.65 -0.66
N ALA A 29 3.39 -11.74 -0.84
CA ALA A 29 3.56 -10.33 -0.50
C ALA A 29 3.89 -10.14 0.99
N ALA A 30 3.16 -10.80 1.89
CA ALA A 30 3.45 -10.76 3.31
C ALA A 30 4.83 -11.34 3.66
N ALA A 31 5.21 -12.45 3.02
CA ALA A 31 6.53 -13.05 3.21
C ALA A 31 7.66 -12.13 2.73
N ILE A 32 7.48 -11.43 1.61
CA ILE A 32 8.45 -10.45 1.10
C ILE A 32 8.62 -9.31 2.11
N VAL A 33 7.53 -8.70 2.59
CA VAL A 33 7.60 -7.60 3.55
C VAL A 33 8.26 -8.05 4.86
N ARG A 34 7.92 -9.25 5.36
CA ARG A 34 8.57 -9.82 6.54
C ARG A 34 10.08 -10.00 6.33
N GLN A 35 10.48 -10.58 5.20
CA GLN A 35 11.89 -10.76 4.87
C GLN A 35 12.62 -9.41 4.74
N SER A 36 11.97 -8.39 4.19
CA SER A 36 12.52 -7.04 4.13
C SER A 36 12.74 -6.45 5.53
N ALA A 37 11.79 -6.62 6.45
CA ALA A 37 11.93 -6.16 7.83
C ALA A 37 13.09 -6.87 8.57
N GLU A 38 13.20 -8.20 8.42
CA GLU A 38 14.31 -9.00 8.95
C GLU A 38 15.66 -8.52 8.41
N GLU A 39 15.72 -8.26 7.09
CA GLU A 39 16.95 -7.82 6.43
C GLU A 39 17.35 -6.40 6.85
N VAL A 40 16.39 -5.49 7.02
CA VAL A 40 16.64 -4.15 7.55
C VAL A 40 17.16 -4.22 8.98
N SER A 41 16.53 -5.03 9.85
CA SER A 41 17.00 -5.22 11.23
C SER A 41 18.43 -5.78 11.28
N ARG A 42 18.77 -6.69 10.37
CA ARG A 42 20.11 -7.27 10.24
C ARG A 42 21.15 -6.24 9.79
N GLN A 43 20.82 -5.38 8.83
CA GLN A 43 21.74 -4.37 8.28
C GLN A 43 21.86 -3.14 9.16
N PHE A 44 20.80 -2.77 9.87
CA PHE A 44 20.70 -1.56 10.68
C PHE A 44 20.19 -1.89 12.09
N PRO A 45 21.04 -2.46 12.96
CA PRO A 45 20.62 -2.83 14.31
C PRO A 45 20.05 -1.65 15.09
N GLY A 46 18.89 -1.85 15.71
CA GLY A 46 18.20 -0.84 16.51
C GLY A 46 17.27 0.10 15.72
N CYS A 47 17.13 -0.05 14.40
CA CYS A 47 16.08 0.67 13.67
C CYS A 47 14.71 -0.02 13.80
N GLU A 48 13.64 0.75 13.63
CA GLU A 48 12.29 0.23 13.48
C GLU A 48 11.88 0.16 12.00
N PHE A 49 11.06 -0.84 11.65
CA PHE A 49 10.55 -1.02 10.30
C PHE A 49 9.04 -0.76 10.26
N HIS A 50 8.67 0.37 9.66
CA HIS A 50 7.28 0.82 9.54
C HIS A 50 6.78 0.71 8.10
N VAL A 51 5.50 0.39 7.93
CA VAL A 51 4.84 0.31 6.62
C VAL A 51 3.65 1.25 6.58
N LEU A 52 3.68 2.20 5.63
CA LEU A 52 2.52 3.01 5.26
C LEU A 52 1.63 2.19 4.32
N PHE A 53 0.45 1.83 4.80
CA PHE A 53 -0.44 0.87 4.15
C PHE A 53 -1.66 1.56 3.53
N TRP A 54 -1.85 1.39 2.22
CA TRP A 54 -2.96 1.94 1.46
C TRP A 54 -4.08 0.92 1.28
N ASN A 55 -5.29 1.25 1.74
CA ASN A 55 -6.46 0.36 1.70
C ASN A 55 -7.38 0.64 0.50
N HIS A 56 -6.81 0.68 -0.71
CA HIS A 56 -7.56 1.06 -1.91
C HIS A 56 -8.49 -0.03 -2.48
N ASP A 57 -8.17 -1.31 -2.27
CA ASP A 57 -9.01 -2.45 -2.64
C ASP A 57 -9.15 -3.37 -1.43
N GLU A 58 -10.25 -3.21 -0.70
CA GLU A 58 -10.55 -3.95 0.53
C GLU A 58 -10.42 -5.47 0.36
N ARG A 59 -10.69 -6.02 -0.84
CA ARG A 59 -10.62 -7.46 -1.10
C ARG A 59 -9.22 -8.03 -0.95
N LEU A 60 -8.19 -7.25 -1.25
CA LEU A 60 -6.78 -7.66 -1.11
C LEU A 60 -6.15 -7.03 0.14
N ALA A 61 -6.53 -5.79 0.45
CA ALA A 61 -5.92 -5.02 1.51
C ALA A 61 -6.26 -5.57 2.91
N ILE A 62 -7.50 -5.96 3.19
CA ILE A 62 -7.88 -6.55 4.48
C ILE A 62 -7.10 -7.84 4.79
N PRO A 63 -7.08 -8.86 3.90
CA PRO A 63 -6.34 -10.09 4.20
C PRO A 63 -4.82 -9.88 4.21
N LEU A 64 -4.28 -8.95 3.41
CA LEU A 64 -2.85 -8.61 3.47
C LEU A 64 -2.49 -7.92 4.78
N ARG A 65 -3.28 -6.91 5.21
CA ARG A 65 -3.10 -6.20 6.48
C ARG A 65 -3.02 -7.20 7.62
N ARG A 66 -4.00 -8.11 7.72
CA ARG A 66 -4.04 -9.14 8.77
C ARG A 66 -2.76 -9.98 8.80
N LYS A 67 -2.24 -10.41 7.65
CA LYS A 67 -1.00 -11.20 7.59
C LYS A 67 0.23 -10.42 8.05
N LEU A 68 0.30 -9.14 7.71
CA LEU A 68 1.39 -8.27 8.12
C LEU A 68 1.32 -7.98 9.63
N GLU A 69 0.12 -7.77 10.18
CA GLU A 69 -0.10 -7.62 11.63
C GLU A 69 0.26 -8.91 12.39
N GLU A 70 -0.18 -10.08 11.90
CA GLU A 70 0.18 -11.40 12.45
C GLU A 70 1.70 -11.66 12.39
N ALA A 71 2.41 -11.05 11.43
CA ALA A 71 3.86 -11.10 11.32
C ALA A 71 4.59 -10.06 12.20
N GLY A 72 3.86 -9.27 13.00
CA GLY A 72 4.44 -8.26 13.89
C GLY A 72 4.95 -7.01 13.17
N ILE A 73 4.53 -6.75 11.94
CA ILE A 73 4.93 -5.55 11.19
C ILE A 73 4.19 -4.32 11.73
N HIS A 74 4.92 -3.23 11.98
CA HIS A 74 4.32 -1.96 12.37
C HIS A 74 3.64 -1.33 11.14
N LEU A 75 2.31 -1.41 11.10
CA LEU A 75 1.49 -0.90 10.00
C LEU A 75 0.78 0.40 10.40
N HIS A 76 0.78 1.35 9.48
CA HIS A 76 0.03 2.60 9.59
C HIS A 76 -0.93 2.68 8.41
N SER A 77 -2.23 2.60 8.67
CA SER A 77 -3.22 2.71 7.59
C SER A 77 -3.35 4.17 7.16
N VAL A 78 -2.91 4.49 5.96
CA VAL A 78 -2.85 5.87 5.48
C VAL A 78 -4.21 6.56 5.53
N GLU A 79 -5.29 5.85 5.17
CA GLU A 79 -6.63 6.40 5.20
C GLU A 79 -7.24 6.55 6.61
N GLU A 80 -6.83 5.72 7.58
CA GLU A 80 -7.26 5.82 8.99
C GLU A 80 -6.50 6.95 9.70
N GLU A 81 -5.20 7.04 9.44
CA GLU A 81 -4.27 7.96 10.10
C GLU A 81 -4.28 9.38 9.49
N ILE A 82 -4.70 9.51 8.23
CA ILE A 82 -4.81 10.80 7.53
C ILE A 82 -6.22 10.91 6.91
N PRO A 83 -7.25 11.18 7.73
CA PRO A 83 -8.64 11.21 7.29
C PRO A 83 -8.92 12.23 6.16
N GLU A 84 -8.08 13.25 6.00
CA GLU A 84 -8.15 14.21 4.89
C GLU A 84 -8.09 13.52 3.52
N LEU A 85 -7.39 12.39 3.41
CA LEU A 85 -7.21 11.65 2.17
C LEU A 85 -8.45 10.86 1.75
N LEU A 86 -9.44 10.71 2.63
CA LEU A 86 -10.76 10.14 2.31
C LEU A 86 -11.65 11.09 1.49
N ARG A 87 -11.30 12.38 1.42
CA ARG A 87 -12.03 13.43 0.68
C ARG A 87 -11.85 13.29 -0.85
N PRO A 88 -12.52 14.09 -1.70
CA PRO A 88 -12.58 13.83 -3.14
C PRO A 88 -11.20 13.57 -3.78
N ARG A 89 -11.07 12.38 -4.35
CA ARG A 89 -9.82 11.81 -4.91
C ARG A 89 -9.07 12.70 -5.89
N ALA A 90 -9.73 13.70 -6.49
CA ALA A 90 -9.12 14.62 -7.44
C ALA A 90 -8.05 15.54 -6.83
N LYS A 91 -8.13 15.86 -5.53
CA LYS A 91 -7.14 16.71 -4.84
C LYS A 91 -5.87 15.91 -4.46
N TYR A 92 -6.05 14.64 -4.12
CA TYR A 92 -5.01 13.81 -3.49
C TYR A 92 -4.43 12.72 -4.41
N ARG A 93 -4.92 12.63 -5.66
CA ARG A 93 -4.40 11.67 -6.63
C ARG A 93 -4.27 12.28 -8.01
N ILE A 94 -3.14 12.04 -8.65
CA ILE A 94 -2.92 12.46 -10.03
C ILE A 94 -3.95 11.74 -10.92
N LYS A 95 -4.69 12.52 -11.70
CA LYS A 95 -5.77 12.01 -12.56
C LYS A 95 -5.18 11.05 -13.60
N GLN A 96 -5.80 9.87 -13.76
CA GLN A 96 -5.39 8.78 -14.67
C GLN A 96 -4.06 8.07 -14.35
N ASP A 97 -3.28 8.57 -13.40
CA ASP A 97 -1.96 8.04 -13.06
C ASP A 97 -2.01 7.23 -11.75
N GLY A 98 -2.89 7.62 -10.82
CA GLY A 98 -3.15 6.85 -9.60
C GLY A 98 -2.17 7.14 -8.46
N HIS A 99 -1.07 7.85 -8.72
CA HIS A 99 -0.10 8.22 -7.68
C HIS A 99 -0.57 9.44 -6.85
N PRO A 100 -0.02 9.60 -5.63
CA PRO A 100 -0.22 10.76 -4.77
C PRO A 100 0.11 12.10 -5.44
N THR A 101 -0.64 13.16 -5.10
CA THR A 101 -0.25 14.55 -5.45
C THR A 101 0.81 15.09 -4.48
N PRO A 102 1.47 16.22 -4.80
CA PRO A 102 2.38 16.87 -3.84
C PRO A 102 1.74 17.15 -2.48
N GLU A 103 0.48 17.56 -2.48
CA GLU A 103 -0.30 17.81 -1.25
C GLU A 103 -0.53 16.53 -0.43
N THR A 104 -0.65 15.38 -1.08
CA THR A 104 -0.77 14.08 -0.39
C THR A 104 0.56 13.70 0.25
N ASN A 105 1.67 13.88 -0.48
CA ASN A 105 3.00 13.64 0.06
C ASN A 105 3.33 14.59 1.22
N ARG A 106 2.84 15.84 1.20
CA ARG A 106 2.95 16.77 2.33
C ARG A 106 2.28 16.20 3.58
N LEU A 107 1.02 15.76 3.46
CA LEU A 107 0.28 15.18 4.59
C LEU A 107 0.93 13.88 5.11
N LEU A 108 1.45 13.03 4.22
CA LEU A 108 2.19 11.83 4.60
C LEU A 108 3.47 12.18 5.37
N ALA A 109 4.23 13.18 4.90
CA ALA A 109 5.44 13.62 5.57
C ALA A 109 5.13 14.20 6.97
N GLU A 110 4.07 15.02 7.09
CA GLU A 110 3.61 15.55 8.38
C GLU A 110 3.22 14.45 9.35
N TYR A 111 2.53 13.41 8.87
CA TYR A 111 2.21 12.24 9.67
C TYR A 111 3.48 11.49 10.11
N VAL A 112 4.43 11.24 9.20
CA VAL A 112 5.68 10.53 9.52
C VAL A 112 6.49 11.30 10.56
N CYS A 113 6.67 12.61 10.39
CA CYS A 113 7.37 13.44 11.36
C CYS A 113 6.70 13.35 12.74
N ARG A 114 5.38 13.55 12.82
CA ARG A 114 4.67 13.61 14.09
C ARG A 114 4.55 12.27 14.81
N GLU A 115 4.14 11.21 14.10
CA GLU A 115 3.72 9.95 14.71
C GLU A 115 4.81 8.87 14.69
N ILE A 116 5.71 8.90 13.71
CA ILE A 116 6.77 7.87 13.58
C ILE A 116 8.10 8.40 14.15
N LEU A 117 8.50 9.62 13.79
CA LEU A 117 9.76 10.20 14.26
C LEU A 117 9.61 10.95 15.60
N GLY A 118 8.38 11.31 15.98
CA GLY A 118 8.12 12.11 17.19
C GLY A 118 8.65 13.54 17.11
N GLU A 119 8.82 14.06 15.90
CA GLU A 119 9.26 15.44 15.64
C GLU A 119 8.06 16.41 15.70
N PRO A 120 8.25 17.61 16.30
CA PRO A 120 7.20 18.62 16.47
C PRO A 120 6.75 19.29 15.17
#